data_AF-A0A1H6UAZ1-F1
#
_entry.id   AF-A0A1H6UAZ1-F1
#
_cell.length_a   1.000
_cell.length_b   1.000
_cell.length_c   1.000
_cell.angle_alpha   90.00
_cell.angle_beta   90.00
_cell.angle_gamma   90.00
#
_symmetry.space_group_name_H-M   'P 1'
#
loop_
_entity.id
_entity.type
_entity.pdbx_description
1 polymer ?
#
loop_
_entity_poly.entity_id
_entity_poly.type
_entity_poly.pdbx_seq_one_letter_code
_entity_poly.pdbx_strand_id
1 'polypeptide(L)'
;MAAVSNSIVHLVMRFGDTVLSYGTGLLYERLGQFFIITAWHNVTGLHSETLRPLNKHLAIPDNIVASIVAVWPGMGSGRLPLTLPLADEEKALFYIHPVNWPRVDVVAIPFDPAAEHSLEGVLSNGEVMREGIRLAAASGPAAEICPVQRYLVPDHVATAWINDVDVTEELFIPGYPLNIQSHLAEPVWKRATVASSVQAGWNGERKFLIDSASQSGMSGAPVVYYNAKGVVRIGGMTMHLDREAAILAGIYVGRMGVRNDRDPQIGTVWHASVIDEIIDGRCHEHLAAEIELTNSALEAAVVESLRTCSREGLENLNNPQMRSRFYVQHEVLKRISGRAKPQRVLDAVVDMAQRYKGPLVPDEGV
;
A
#
# COMPACT_ATOMS: atom_id res chain seq x y z
N MET A 1 -12.57 14.03 18.70
CA MET A 1 -11.53 13.10 18.21
C MET A 1 -10.48 13.91 17.47
N ALA A 2 -9.24 13.42 17.34
CA ALA A 2 -8.18 14.09 16.57
C ALA A 2 -8.67 14.43 15.15
N ALA A 3 -8.39 15.63 14.65
CA ALA A 3 -8.96 16.11 13.38
C ALA A 3 -8.51 15.24 12.17
N VAL A 4 -7.30 14.69 12.24
CA VAL A 4 -6.75 13.77 11.22
C VAL A 4 -7.57 12.49 11.05
N SER A 5 -8.41 12.11 12.03
CA SER A 5 -9.35 10.98 11.89
C SER A 5 -10.34 11.17 10.73
N ASN A 6 -10.60 12.42 10.30
CA ASN A 6 -11.49 12.71 9.19
C ASN A 6 -10.93 12.26 7.83
N SER A 7 -9.61 12.06 7.73
CA SER A 7 -8.94 11.59 6.51
C SER A 7 -8.85 10.07 6.43
N ILE A 8 -9.20 9.35 7.50
CA ILE A 8 -9.10 7.90 7.56
C ILE A 8 -10.33 7.30 6.91
N VAL A 9 -10.11 6.41 5.95
CA VAL A 9 -11.14 5.78 5.13
C VAL A 9 -11.32 4.34 5.59
N HIS A 10 -12.55 3.96 5.94
CA HIS A 10 -12.88 2.55 6.12
C HIS A 10 -13.09 1.91 4.77
N LEU A 11 -12.46 0.76 4.53
CA LEU A 11 -12.55 0.03 3.27
C LEU A 11 -13.22 -1.32 3.47
N VAL A 12 -14.16 -1.62 2.59
CA VAL A 12 -14.73 -2.97 2.41
C VAL A 12 -14.33 -3.45 1.02
N MET A 13 -13.53 -4.50 0.95
CA MET A 13 -13.13 -5.13 -0.31
C MET A 13 -14.16 -6.16 -0.72
N ARG A 14 -14.65 -6.11 -1.97
CA ARG A 14 -15.75 -6.96 -2.45
C ARG A 14 -15.50 -7.57 -3.81
N PHE A 15 -16.19 -8.67 -4.08
CA PHE A 15 -16.45 -9.18 -5.43
C PHE A 15 -17.95 -9.08 -5.70
N GLY A 16 -18.35 -8.19 -6.61
CA GLY A 16 -19.73 -7.70 -6.68
C GLY A 16 -20.20 -7.19 -5.31
N ASP A 17 -21.26 -7.80 -4.78
CA ASP A 17 -21.81 -7.46 -3.46
C ASP A 17 -21.23 -8.32 -2.32
N THR A 18 -20.38 -9.30 -2.63
CA THR A 18 -19.82 -10.23 -1.63
C THR A 18 -18.66 -9.59 -0.91
N VAL A 19 -18.79 -9.39 0.41
CA VAL A 19 -17.68 -8.91 1.27
C VAL A 19 -16.59 -9.97 1.37
N LEU A 20 -15.36 -9.58 0.99
CA LEU A 20 -14.18 -10.45 1.06
C LEU A 20 -13.34 -10.16 2.30
N SER A 21 -13.14 -8.88 2.61
CA SER A 21 -12.30 -8.43 3.72
C SER A 21 -12.55 -6.95 4.03
N TYR A 22 -11.95 -6.49 5.14
CA TYR A 22 -11.96 -5.09 5.57
C TYR A 22 -10.53 -4.55 5.60
N GLY A 23 -10.39 -3.25 5.39
CA GLY A 23 -9.11 -2.56 5.38
C GLY A 23 -9.24 -1.11 5.82
N THR A 24 -8.11 -0.41 5.81
CA THR A 24 -8.05 1.03 6.06
C THR A 24 -7.45 1.71 4.84
N GLY A 25 -7.87 2.94 4.58
CA GLY A 25 -7.23 3.83 3.62
C GLY A 25 -7.05 5.23 4.20
N LEU A 26 -6.41 6.08 3.41
CA LEU A 26 -6.13 7.46 3.72
C LEU A 26 -6.54 8.33 2.53
N LEU A 27 -7.34 9.36 2.79
CA LEU A 27 -7.65 10.35 1.78
C LEU A 27 -6.46 11.32 1.64
N TYR A 28 -5.97 11.49 0.42
CA TYR A 28 -4.74 12.21 0.11
C TYR A 28 -4.98 13.16 -1.07
N GLU A 29 -4.41 14.36 -1.01
CA GLU A 29 -4.48 15.33 -2.10
C GLU A 29 -3.09 15.58 -2.70
N ARG A 30 -3.00 15.51 -4.03
CA ARG A 30 -1.78 15.88 -4.75
C ARG A 30 -2.14 16.64 -6.02
N LEU A 31 -1.53 17.82 -6.20
CA LEU A 31 -1.75 18.68 -7.37
C LEU A 31 -3.24 18.98 -7.64
N GLY A 32 -4.04 19.17 -6.58
CA GLY A 32 -5.48 19.43 -6.66
C GLY A 32 -6.34 18.22 -7.03
N GLN A 33 -5.75 17.02 -7.11
CA GLN A 33 -6.45 15.76 -7.34
C GLN A 33 -6.50 14.94 -6.04
N PHE A 34 -7.58 14.20 -5.82
CA PHE A 34 -7.75 13.37 -4.63
C PHE A 34 -7.51 11.90 -4.93
N PHE A 35 -6.99 11.20 -3.92
CA PHE A 35 -6.66 9.80 -3.98
C PHE A 35 -7.02 9.11 -2.67
N ILE A 36 -7.41 7.85 -2.75
CA ILE A 36 -7.45 6.95 -1.60
C ILE A 36 -6.18 6.12 -1.62
N ILE A 37 -5.34 6.32 -0.62
CA ILE A 37 -4.12 5.55 -0.43
C ILE A 37 -4.44 4.35 0.44
N THR A 38 -4.03 3.16 0.02
CA THR A 38 -4.19 1.93 0.80
C THR A 38 -3.11 0.92 0.44
N ALA A 39 -3.14 -0.25 1.08
CA ALA A 39 -2.20 -1.31 0.76
C ALA A 39 -2.55 -1.98 -0.59
N TRP A 40 -1.54 -2.34 -1.37
CA TRP A 40 -1.74 -3.01 -2.68
C TRP A 40 -2.49 -4.34 -2.52
N HIS A 41 -2.17 -5.11 -1.49
CA HIS A 41 -2.87 -6.37 -1.24
C HIS A 41 -4.34 -6.22 -0.85
N ASN A 42 -4.79 -5.04 -0.40
CA ASN A 42 -6.22 -4.79 -0.18
C ASN A 42 -6.96 -4.83 -1.52
N VAL A 43 -6.40 -4.25 -2.59
CA VAL A 43 -7.08 -4.17 -3.89
C VAL A 43 -6.82 -5.37 -4.79
N THR A 44 -5.76 -6.15 -4.55
CA THR A 44 -5.45 -7.34 -5.36
C THR A 44 -5.80 -8.66 -4.69
N GLY A 45 -5.90 -8.69 -3.36
CA GLY A 45 -6.06 -9.94 -2.59
C GLY A 45 -4.81 -10.84 -2.59
N LEU A 46 -3.67 -10.33 -3.07
CA LEU A 46 -2.41 -11.06 -3.20
C LEU A 46 -1.36 -10.54 -2.21
N HIS A 47 -0.53 -11.41 -1.66
CA HIS A 47 0.64 -11.00 -0.89
C HIS A 47 1.66 -10.30 -1.80
N SER A 48 2.09 -9.10 -1.44
CA SER A 48 2.97 -8.24 -2.25
C SER A 48 4.30 -8.90 -2.66
N GLU A 49 4.96 -9.62 -1.76
CA GLU A 49 6.24 -10.30 -2.06
C GLU A 49 6.09 -11.69 -2.71
N THR A 50 5.07 -12.46 -2.34
CA THR A 50 4.97 -13.89 -2.72
C THR A 50 3.92 -14.17 -3.79
N LEU A 51 3.10 -13.19 -4.15
CA LEU A 51 1.91 -13.30 -5.00
C LEU A 51 0.97 -14.46 -4.60
N ARG A 52 1.04 -14.90 -3.35
CA ARG A 52 0.10 -15.90 -2.83
C ARG A 52 -1.23 -15.21 -2.50
N PRO A 53 -2.37 -15.79 -2.88
CA PRO A 53 -3.67 -15.29 -2.44
C PRO A 53 -3.77 -15.26 -0.92
N LEU A 54 -4.28 -14.15 -0.39
CA LEU A 54 -4.48 -13.97 1.05
C LEU A 54 -5.77 -14.64 1.53
N ASN A 55 -6.78 -14.75 0.65
CA ASN A 55 -8.02 -15.46 0.94
C ASN A 55 -7.91 -16.93 0.48
N LYS A 56 -8.34 -17.86 1.34
CA LYS A 56 -8.37 -19.30 1.05
C LYS A 56 -9.29 -19.68 -0.11
N HIS A 57 -10.31 -18.85 -0.37
CA HIS A 57 -11.24 -19.00 -1.48
C HIS A 57 -10.75 -18.36 -2.77
N LEU A 58 -9.53 -17.80 -2.77
CA LEU A 58 -8.86 -17.20 -3.93
C LEU A 58 -9.66 -16.05 -4.59
N ALA A 59 -10.62 -15.48 -3.87
CA ALA A 59 -11.44 -14.37 -4.34
C ALA A 59 -10.58 -13.11 -4.47
N ILE A 60 -10.76 -12.43 -5.61
CA ILE A 60 -10.07 -11.18 -5.94
C ILE A 60 -11.11 -10.06 -5.88
N PRO A 61 -10.82 -8.94 -5.20
CA PRO A 61 -11.73 -7.81 -5.19
C PRO A 61 -11.88 -7.19 -6.58
N ASP A 62 -13.11 -6.85 -6.97
CA ASP A 62 -13.42 -6.09 -8.19
C ASP A 62 -13.88 -4.65 -7.88
N ASN A 63 -14.30 -4.39 -6.64
CA ASN A 63 -14.67 -3.07 -6.14
C ASN A 63 -14.35 -2.92 -4.64
N ILE A 64 -14.33 -1.67 -4.19
CA ILE A 64 -14.28 -1.32 -2.78
C ILE A 64 -15.46 -0.42 -2.41
N VAL A 65 -15.93 -0.53 -1.16
CA VAL A 65 -16.73 0.52 -0.53
C VAL A 65 -15.80 1.34 0.35
N ALA A 66 -15.63 2.61 0.00
CA ALA A 66 -14.81 3.57 0.71
C ALA A 66 -15.69 4.53 1.52
N SER A 67 -15.61 4.47 2.85
CA SER A 67 -16.37 5.38 3.72
C SER A 67 -15.58 6.67 4.00
N ILE A 68 -15.90 7.72 3.26
CA ILE A 68 -15.17 9.00 3.24
C ILE A 68 -15.92 10.07 4.03
N VAL A 69 -15.22 10.87 4.84
CA VAL A 69 -15.83 12.04 5.49
C VAL A 69 -16.02 13.17 4.50
N ALA A 70 -17.25 13.66 4.41
CA ALA A 70 -17.62 14.88 3.71
C ALA A 70 -18.22 15.88 4.70
N VAL A 71 -17.85 17.16 4.59
CA VAL A 71 -18.34 18.24 5.46
C VAL A 71 -19.11 19.25 4.64
N TRP A 72 -20.37 19.50 4.97
CA TRP A 72 -21.17 20.56 4.36
C TRP A 72 -21.29 21.74 5.32
N PRO A 73 -20.73 22.91 4.96
CA PRO A 73 -20.83 24.11 5.78
C PRO A 73 -22.28 24.41 6.17
N GLY A 74 -22.57 24.47 7.47
CA GLY A 74 -23.90 24.72 8.02
C GLY A 74 -24.86 23.51 8.07
N MET A 75 -24.53 22.38 7.45
CA MET A 75 -25.33 21.14 7.50
C MET A 75 -24.67 20.01 8.30
N GLY A 76 -23.37 20.13 8.60
CA GLY A 76 -22.62 19.16 9.40
C GLY A 76 -21.72 18.27 8.54
N SER A 77 -21.32 17.12 9.09
CA SER A 77 -20.45 16.16 8.41
C SER A 77 -21.02 14.74 8.49
N GLY A 78 -20.65 13.91 7.52
CA GLY A 78 -21.03 12.50 7.46
C GLY A 78 -19.96 11.64 6.82
N ARG A 79 -19.94 10.35 7.17
CA ARG A 79 -19.14 9.34 6.47
C ARG A 79 -20.00 8.69 5.39
N LEU A 80 -19.59 8.85 4.15
CA LEU A 80 -20.30 8.41 2.96
C LEU A 80 -19.64 7.15 2.41
N PRO A 81 -20.31 5.99 2.44
CA PRO A 81 -19.82 4.76 1.81
C PRO A 81 -20.00 4.83 0.28
N LEU A 82 -18.92 5.05 -0.43
CA LEU A 82 -18.91 5.15 -1.90
C LEU A 82 -18.34 3.88 -2.51
N THR A 83 -19.04 3.32 -3.49
CA THR A 83 -18.56 2.16 -4.25
C THR A 83 -17.66 2.63 -5.38
N LEU A 84 -16.41 2.15 -5.38
CA LEU A 84 -15.40 2.46 -6.39
C LEU A 84 -14.95 1.17 -7.09
N PRO A 85 -15.02 1.10 -8.43
CA PRO A 85 -14.49 -0.04 -9.18
C PRO A 85 -12.95 -0.07 -9.09
N LEU A 86 -12.38 -1.27 -9.07
CA LEU A 86 -10.92 -1.46 -9.03
C LEU A 86 -10.31 -1.73 -10.41
N ALA A 87 -11.13 -2.02 -11.42
CA ALA A 87 -10.71 -2.24 -12.80
C ALA A 87 -11.83 -1.88 -13.78
N ASP A 88 -11.44 -1.59 -15.02
CA ASP A 88 -12.31 -1.60 -16.19
C ASP A 88 -11.96 -2.79 -17.09
N GLU A 89 -12.45 -2.81 -18.34
CA GLU A 89 -12.18 -3.88 -19.30
C GLU A 89 -10.70 -3.94 -19.75
N GLU A 90 -9.96 -2.85 -19.63
CA GLU A 90 -8.60 -2.71 -20.16
C GLU A 90 -7.52 -2.75 -19.06
N LYS A 91 -7.81 -2.24 -17.86
CA LYS A 91 -6.79 -2.02 -16.82
C LYS A 91 -7.34 -1.89 -15.41
N ALA A 92 -6.44 -1.97 -14.43
CA ALA A 92 -6.75 -1.57 -13.06
C ALA A 92 -6.98 -0.05 -12.97
N LEU A 93 -7.91 0.38 -12.12
CA LEU A 93 -8.26 1.78 -11.90
C LEU A 93 -7.50 2.40 -10.71
N PHE A 94 -6.31 1.88 -10.40
CA PHE A 94 -5.43 2.38 -9.36
C PHE A 94 -3.97 2.38 -9.81
N TYR A 95 -3.17 3.24 -9.19
CA TYR A 95 -1.75 3.39 -9.48
C TYR A 95 -0.89 2.58 -8.51
N ILE A 96 0.20 2.03 -9.06
CA ILE A 96 1.29 1.36 -8.36
C ILE A 96 2.59 2.14 -8.53
N HIS A 97 3.61 1.76 -7.75
CA HIS A 97 4.91 2.40 -7.85
C HIS A 97 5.58 2.08 -9.20
N PRO A 98 6.19 3.05 -9.90
CA PRO A 98 6.82 2.83 -11.21
C PRO A 98 7.93 1.77 -11.19
N VAL A 99 8.64 1.65 -10.06
CA VAL A 99 9.57 0.56 -9.80
C VAL A 99 8.87 -0.51 -8.99
N ASN A 100 8.50 -1.63 -9.63
CA ASN A 100 7.61 -2.63 -9.03
C ASN A 100 8.35 -3.88 -8.48
N TRP A 101 9.69 -3.85 -8.39
CA TRP A 101 10.48 -4.89 -7.72
C TRP A 101 11.72 -4.34 -6.96
N PRO A 102 11.88 -4.62 -5.65
CA PRO A 102 10.88 -5.21 -4.75
C PRO A 102 9.57 -4.41 -4.75
N ARG A 103 8.44 -5.11 -4.56
CA ARG A 103 7.11 -4.51 -4.73
C ARG A 103 6.78 -3.57 -3.57
N VAL A 104 6.41 -2.34 -3.89
CA VAL A 104 5.82 -1.40 -2.94
C VAL A 104 4.37 -1.82 -2.68
N ASP A 105 4.04 -2.16 -1.43
CA ASP A 105 2.69 -2.61 -1.04
C ASP A 105 1.74 -1.44 -0.75
N VAL A 106 1.77 -0.42 -1.60
CA VAL A 106 0.94 0.79 -1.50
C VAL A 106 0.40 1.11 -2.88
N VAL A 107 -0.87 1.53 -2.93
CA VAL A 107 -1.54 1.98 -4.15
C VAL A 107 -2.20 3.33 -3.93
N ALA A 108 -2.41 4.06 -5.02
CA ALA A 108 -3.24 5.25 -5.04
C ALA A 108 -4.46 5.03 -5.95
N ILE A 109 -5.66 5.08 -5.39
CA ILE A 109 -6.92 4.98 -6.14
C ILE A 109 -7.39 6.39 -6.43
N PRO A 110 -7.43 6.85 -7.70
CA PRO A 110 -7.96 8.16 -8.04
C PRO A 110 -9.40 8.32 -7.57
N PHE A 111 -9.70 9.50 -7.02
CA PHE A 111 -11.02 9.85 -6.53
C PHE A 111 -11.33 11.28 -6.98
N ASP A 112 -12.39 11.45 -7.76
CA ASP A 112 -12.83 12.77 -8.21
C ASP A 112 -14.13 13.17 -7.49
N PRO A 113 -14.09 14.07 -6.49
CA PRO A 113 -15.28 14.53 -5.79
C PRO A 113 -16.35 15.16 -6.70
N ALA A 114 -15.98 15.65 -7.89
CA ALA A 114 -16.91 16.25 -8.85
C ALA A 114 -17.59 15.23 -9.76
N ALA A 115 -17.04 14.02 -9.85
CA ALA A 115 -17.67 12.90 -10.55
C ALA A 115 -18.88 12.38 -9.77
N GLU A 116 -19.76 11.68 -10.48
CA GLU A 116 -20.88 10.96 -9.90
C GLU A 116 -20.41 9.61 -9.35
N HIS A 117 -20.71 9.37 -8.07
CA HIS A 117 -20.34 8.15 -7.35
C HIS A 117 -21.59 7.42 -6.87
N SER A 118 -21.49 6.10 -6.74
CA SER A 118 -22.56 5.29 -6.15
C SER A 118 -22.43 5.31 -4.62
N LEU A 119 -23.33 6.00 -3.94
CA LEU A 119 -23.50 5.94 -2.49
C LEU A 119 -24.29 4.68 -2.12
N GLU A 120 -23.83 3.92 -1.12
CA GLU A 120 -24.57 2.77 -0.60
C GLU A 120 -25.21 3.06 0.76
N GLY A 121 -26.50 2.75 0.90
CA GLY A 121 -27.22 2.81 2.18
C GLY A 121 -27.82 1.46 2.52
N VAL A 122 -27.99 1.17 3.81
CA VAL A 122 -28.80 0.04 4.25
C VAL A 122 -30.09 0.60 4.83
N LEU A 123 -31.22 0.25 4.21
CA LEU A 123 -32.54 0.62 4.67
C LEU A 123 -32.91 -0.15 5.95
N SER A 124 -33.92 0.31 6.68
CA SER A 124 -34.36 -0.34 7.92
C SER A 124 -34.86 -1.78 7.74
N ASN A 125 -35.25 -2.14 6.53
CA ASN A 125 -35.65 -3.50 6.14
C ASN A 125 -34.46 -4.40 5.74
N GLY A 126 -33.23 -3.88 5.77
CA GLY A 126 -32.00 -4.58 5.40
C GLY A 126 -31.67 -4.53 3.90
N GLU A 127 -32.50 -3.90 3.07
CA GLU A 127 -32.21 -3.74 1.64
C GLU A 127 -31.09 -2.73 1.42
N VAL A 128 -30.20 -3.04 0.48
CA VAL A 128 -29.13 -2.12 0.06
C VAL A 128 -29.71 -1.16 -0.97
N MET A 129 -29.70 0.12 -0.64
CA MET A 129 -30.03 1.21 -1.54
C MET A 129 -28.76 1.76 -2.18
N ARG A 130 -28.84 2.10 -3.48
CA ARG A 130 -27.76 2.77 -4.21
C ARG A 130 -28.28 4.03 -4.86
N GLU A 131 -27.65 5.15 -4.58
CA GLU A 131 -28.00 6.44 -5.17
C GLU A 131 -26.76 7.13 -5.72
N GLY A 132 -26.91 7.85 -6.83
CA GLY A 132 -25.86 8.69 -7.39
C GLY A 132 -25.64 9.94 -6.53
N ILE A 133 -24.39 10.24 -6.19
CA ILE A 133 -24.01 11.44 -5.45
C ILE A 133 -22.83 12.14 -6.10
N ARG A 134 -22.82 13.48 -6.05
CA ARG A 134 -21.65 14.32 -6.34
C ARG A 134 -21.30 15.11 -5.09
N LEU A 135 -20.03 15.09 -4.71
CA LEU A 135 -19.57 15.75 -3.48
C LEU A 135 -19.20 17.20 -3.74
N ALA A 136 -18.56 17.48 -4.88
CA ALA A 136 -18.43 18.83 -5.39
C ALA A 136 -19.72 19.21 -6.14
N ALA A 137 -20.34 20.31 -5.74
CA ALA A 137 -21.58 20.77 -6.33
C ALA A 137 -21.33 21.60 -7.61
N ALA A 138 -22.15 21.41 -8.65
CA ALA A 138 -22.26 22.37 -9.75
C ALA A 138 -23.05 23.64 -9.35
N SER A 139 -23.94 23.51 -8.35
CA SER A 139 -24.69 24.61 -7.71
C SER A 139 -25.13 24.18 -6.29
N GLY A 140 -24.95 25.05 -5.28
CA GLY A 140 -25.13 24.74 -3.85
C GLY A 140 -23.81 24.69 -3.07
N PRO A 141 -23.82 24.57 -1.72
CA PRO A 141 -22.57 24.44 -0.97
C PRO A 141 -21.91 23.09 -1.28
N ALA A 142 -20.74 23.14 -1.91
CA ALA A 142 -19.93 21.96 -2.16
C ALA A 142 -19.49 21.32 -0.84
N ALA A 143 -19.44 19.99 -0.80
CA ALA A 143 -18.85 19.29 0.33
C ALA A 143 -17.35 19.58 0.38
N GLU A 144 -16.86 19.94 1.56
CA GLU A 144 -15.44 19.96 1.82
C GLU A 144 -14.93 18.54 2.04
N ILE A 145 -13.93 18.19 1.26
CA ILE A 145 -13.19 16.94 1.38
C ILE A 145 -12.08 17.10 2.42
N CYS A 146 -11.75 16.01 3.09
CA CYS A 146 -10.83 15.97 4.23
C CYS A 146 -9.53 15.21 3.90
N PRO A 147 -8.70 15.63 2.92
CA PRO A 147 -7.42 14.98 2.69
C PRO A 147 -6.49 15.21 3.88
N VAL A 148 -5.59 14.26 4.15
CA VAL A 148 -4.72 14.24 5.33
C VAL A 148 -3.89 15.52 5.47
N GLN A 149 -3.48 16.10 4.34
CA GLN A 149 -2.67 17.32 4.24
C GLN A 149 -3.27 18.50 5.01
N ARG A 150 -4.60 18.60 5.13
CA ARG A 150 -5.26 19.68 5.90
C ARG A 150 -4.90 19.63 7.39
N TYR A 151 -4.49 18.48 7.89
CA TYR A 151 -4.25 18.21 9.31
C TYR A 151 -2.78 18.01 9.66
N LEU A 152 -1.88 18.00 8.66
CA LEU A 152 -0.46 17.81 8.88
C LEU A 152 0.24 19.12 9.29
N VAL A 153 1.39 19.02 9.95
CA VAL A 153 2.30 20.16 10.17
C VAL A 153 2.88 20.65 8.83
N PRO A 154 3.46 21.87 8.76
CA PRO A 154 4.13 22.33 7.55
C PRO A 154 5.25 21.39 7.08
N ASP A 155 5.43 21.27 5.76
CA ASP A 155 6.36 20.31 5.15
C ASP A 155 7.78 20.39 5.68
N HIS A 156 8.32 21.61 5.89
CA HIS A 156 9.67 21.77 6.43
C HIS A 156 9.82 21.20 7.85
N VAL A 157 8.76 21.24 8.67
CA VAL A 157 8.74 20.63 10.01
C VAL A 157 8.67 19.11 9.89
N ALA A 158 7.79 18.60 9.01
CA ALA A 158 7.66 17.17 8.75
C ALA A 158 8.98 16.57 8.24
N THR A 159 9.63 17.21 7.25
CA THR A 159 10.93 16.78 6.73
C THR A 159 12.02 16.81 7.79
N ALA A 160 12.10 17.90 8.59
CA ALA A 160 13.08 17.98 9.66
C ALA A 160 12.88 16.89 10.72
N TRP A 161 11.63 16.59 11.08
CA TRP A 161 11.30 15.49 12.00
C TRP A 161 11.63 14.12 11.41
N ILE A 162 11.31 13.84 10.14
CA ILE A 162 11.65 12.58 9.46
C ILE A 162 13.17 12.36 9.40
N ASN A 163 13.96 13.43 9.27
CA ASN A 163 15.42 13.34 9.27
C ASN A 163 16.01 13.10 10.66
N ASP A 164 15.25 13.35 11.73
CA ASP A 164 15.70 13.28 13.12
C ASP A 164 15.14 12.07 13.89
N VAL A 165 13.96 11.56 13.49
CA VAL A 165 13.28 10.47 14.19
C VAL A 165 14.17 9.23 14.34
N ASP A 166 14.21 8.67 15.54
CA ASP A 166 14.98 7.46 15.83
C ASP A 166 14.07 6.34 16.35
N VAL A 167 14.66 5.16 16.53
CA VAL A 167 14.01 4.05 17.25
C VAL A 167 13.47 4.53 18.59
N THR A 168 12.41 3.88 19.07
CA THR A 168 11.64 4.23 20.28
C THR A 168 10.70 5.43 20.15
N GLU A 169 10.77 6.22 19.07
CA GLU A 169 9.80 7.29 18.84
C GLU A 169 8.38 6.74 18.73
N GLU A 170 7.44 7.44 19.38
CA GLU A 170 6.04 7.01 19.45
C GLU A 170 5.26 7.42 18.20
N LEU A 171 4.52 6.47 17.66
CA LEU A 171 3.68 6.62 16.49
C LEU A 171 2.28 6.08 16.76
N PHE A 172 1.32 6.48 15.92
CA PHE A 172 -0.05 6.03 15.98
C PHE A 172 -0.53 5.54 14.61
N ILE A 173 -1.37 4.50 14.65
CA ILE A 173 -1.96 3.86 13.47
C ILE A 173 -3.48 3.95 13.59
N PRO A 174 -4.10 5.08 13.19
CA PRO A 174 -5.56 5.17 13.15
C PRO A 174 -6.11 4.29 12.01
N GLY A 175 -6.91 3.30 12.35
CA GLY A 175 -7.53 2.41 11.36
C GLY A 175 -8.63 1.53 11.95
N TYR A 176 -8.97 0.45 11.25
CA TYR A 176 -10.17 -0.35 11.53
C TYR A 176 -9.82 -1.81 11.86
N PRO A 177 -9.15 -2.07 13.01
CA PRO A 177 -8.75 -3.42 13.39
C PRO A 177 -9.97 -4.32 13.56
N LEU A 178 -9.99 -5.47 12.87
CA LEU A 178 -11.10 -6.42 12.89
C LEU A 178 -12.46 -5.77 12.61
N ASN A 179 -12.49 -4.73 11.76
CA ASN A 179 -13.69 -3.95 11.46
C ASN A 179 -14.32 -3.25 12.70
N ILE A 180 -13.55 -3.04 13.76
CA ILE A 180 -14.00 -2.31 14.96
C ILE A 180 -13.99 -0.81 14.65
N GLN A 181 -15.13 -0.17 14.89
CA GLN A 181 -15.36 1.26 14.72
C GLN A 181 -16.40 1.79 15.70
N SER A 182 -16.42 3.11 15.93
CA SER A 182 -17.46 3.74 16.75
C SER A 182 -18.82 3.74 16.05
N HIS A 183 -19.89 4.12 16.76
CA HIS A 183 -21.21 4.34 16.17
C HIS A 183 -21.21 5.44 15.08
N LEU A 184 -20.19 6.30 15.07
CA LEU A 184 -19.94 7.33 14.05
C LEU A 184 -18.97 6.83 12.96
N ALA A 185 -18.68 5.52 12.93
CA ALA A 185 -17.71 4.89 12.02
C ALA A 185 -16.29 5.49 12.10
N GLU A 186 -15.90 5.99 13.27
CA GLU A 186 -14.56 6.55 13.50
C GLU A 186 -13.50 5.43 13.67
N PRO A 187 -12.24 5.71 13.26
CA PRO A 187 -11.15 4.75 13.39
C PRO A 187 -10.69 4.57 14.84
N VAL A 188 -10.13 3.41 15.13
CA VAL A 188 -9.43 3.10 16.39
C VAL A 188 -7.97 3.48 16.24
N TRP A 189 -7.46 4.25 17.21
CA TRP A 189 -6.05 4.64 17.27
C TRP A 189 -5.24 3.57 18.00
N LYS A 190 -4.33 2.91 17.27
CA LYS A 190 -3.37 1.97 17.86
C LYS A 190 -2.03 2.65 18.07
N ARG A 191 -1.43 2.44 19.24
CA ARG A 191 -0.07 2.89 19.56
C ARG A 191 0.96 1.99 18.84
N ALA A 192 2.07 2.60 18.43
CA ALA A 192 3.24 1.94 17.90
C ALA A 192 4.51 2.67 18.34
N THR A 193 5.66 2.00 18.21
CA THR A 193 6.98 2.62 18.38
C THR A 193 7.88 2.26 17.22
N VAL A 194 8.70 3.21 16.75
CA VAL A 194 9.69 2.96 15.70
C VAL A 194 10.66 1.86 16.16
N ALA A 195 10.82 0.81 15.34
CA ALA A 195 11.59 -0.38 15.67
C ALA A 195 12.81 -0.59 14.73
N SER A 196 12.96 0.24 13.70
CA SER A 196 14.15 0.28 12.83
C SER A 196 14.39 1.71 12.34
N SER A 197 15.56 1.98 11.75
CA SER A 197 15.82 3.29 11.12
C SER A 197 14.76 3.61 10.06
N VAL A 198 14.21 4.81 10.13
CA VAL A 198 13.27 5.36 9.13
C VAL A 198 14.04 5.85 7.90
N GLN A 199 15.18 6.50 8.12
CA GLN A 199 15.99 7.15 7.09
C GLN A 199 16.77 6.15 6.23
N ALA A 200 17.33 5.11 6.85
CA ALA A 200 18.09 4.09 6.13
C ALA A 200 17.18 3.08 5.40
N GLY A 201 15.89 3.07 5.73
CA GLY A 201 14.95 2.04 5.30
C GLY A 201 15.29 0.66 5.89
N TRP A 202 14.67 -0.37 5.31
CA TRP A 202 14.78 -1.75 5.76
C TRP A 202 15.07 -2.67 4.59
N ASN A 203 16.16 -3.43 4.67
CA ASN A 203 16.63 -4.32 3.59
C ASN A 203 16.82 -3.64 2.23
N GLY A 204 17.21 -2.35 2.22
CA GLY A 204 17.40 -1.57 0.99
C GLY A 204 16.09 -1.09 0.35
N GLU A 205 14.95 -1.25 1.03
CA GLU A 205 13.65 -0.76 0.60
C GLU A 205 13.23 0.47 1.42
N ARG A 206 12.40 1.36 0.84
CA ARG A 206 11.84 2.56 1.49
C ARG A 206 10.72 2.21 2.49
N LYS A 207 10.96 1.23 3.34
CA LYS A 207 10.08 0.81 4.42
C LYS A 207 10.84 0.74 5.73
N PHE A 208 10.13 0.88 6.85
CA PHE A 208 10.69 0.75 8.18
C PHE A 208 9.76 -0.10 9.06
N LEU A 209 10.28 -0.54 10.19
CA LEU A 209 9.57 -1.40 11.12
C LEU A 209 9.05 -0.61 12.31
N ILE A 210 7.91 -1.04 12.82
CA ILE A 210 7.32 -0.55 14.07
C ILE A 210 6.94 -1.72 14.96
N ASP A 211 7.03 -1.55 16.26
CA ASP A 211 6.44 -2.45 17.25
C ASP A 211 5.00 -2.01 17.51
N SER A 212 4.03 -2.88 17.20
CA SER A 212 2.62 -2.62 17.47
C SER A 212 1.78 -3.89 17.47
N ALA A 213 0.88 -3.99 18.45
CA ALA A 213 -0.20 -4.97 18.49
C ALA A 213 -1.28 -4.68 17.43
N SER A 214 -0.93 -4.83 16.16
CA SER A 214 -1.78 -4.58 15.00
C SER A 214 -2.57 -5.83 14.59
N GLN A 215 -3.66 -5.63 13.86
CA GLN A 215 -4.61 -6.69 13.48
C GLN A 215 -5.03 -6.54 12.02
N SER A 216 -5.66 -7.58 11.47
CA SER A 216 -6.31 -7.47 10.16
C SER A 216 -7.32 -6.32 10.14
N GLY A 217 -7.56 -5.71 8.98
CA GLY A 217 -8.34 -4.48 8.85
C GLY A 217 -7.54 -3.19 9.00
N MET A 218 -6.33 -3.24 9.56
CA MET A 218 -5.46 -2.07 9.68
C MET A 218 -4.60 -1.78 8.44
N SER A 219 -4.41 -2.74 7.55
CA SER A 219 -3.60 -2.55 6.34
C SER A 219 -4.12 -1.39 5.50
N GLY A 220 -3.21 -0.50 5.11
CA GLY A 220 -3.47 0.77 4.42
C GLY A 220 -3.70 1.97 5.33
N ALA A 221 -3.69 1.79 6.66
CA ALA A 221 -3.76 2.89 7.61
C ALA A 221 -2.50 3.79 7.54
N PRO A 222 -2.65 5.11 7.71
CA PRO A 222 -1.48 5.96 7.89
C PRO A 222 -0.80 5.63 9.22
N VAL A 223 0.51 5.85 9.25
CA VAL A 223 1.30 5.88 10.48
C VAL A 223 1.72 7.30 10.72
N VAL A 224 1.30 7.85 11.86
CA VAL A 224 1.46 9.27 12.16
C VAL A 224 2.15 9.48 13.50
N TYR A 225 3.07 10.44 13.55
CA TYR A 225 3.33 11.13 14.81
C TYR A 225 2.11 12.00 15.13
N TYR A 226 1.71 12.07 16.39
CA TYR A 226 0.58 12.90 16.79
C TYR A 226 0.78 13.52 18.17
N ASN A 227 0.52 14.83 18.27
CA ASN A 227 0.50 15.56 19.53
C ASN A 227 -0.68 16.55 19.57
N ALA A 228 -1.63 16.28 20.47
CA ALA A 228 -2.84 17.10 20.62
C ALA A 228 -2.59 18.54 21.09
N LYS A 229 -1.40 18.83 21.66
CA LYS A 229 -1.01 20.16 22.15
C LYS A 229 -0.11 20.91 21.16
N GLY A 230 0.06 20.37 19.94
CA GLY A 230 0.89 21.01 18.91
C GLY A 230 2.39 20.97 19.19
N VAL A 231 2.85 20.09 20.08
CA VAL A 231 4.29 19.99 20.39
C VAL A 231 4.95 19.06 19.39
N VAL A 232 6.07 19.49 18.80
CA VAL A 232 6.94 18.65 17.97
C VAL A 232 8.37 18.80 18.49
N ARG A 233 9.06 17.69 18.69
CA ARG A 233 10.47 17.67 19.10
C ARG A 233 11.33 17.23 17.92
N ILE A 234 12.39 17.99 17.64
CA ILE A 234 13.35 17.72 16.57
C ILE A 234 14.74 17.95 17.18
N GLY A 235 15.44 16.87 17.47
CA GLY A 235 16.71 16.84 18.17
C GLY A 235 16.59 17.47 19.56
N GLY A 236 17.34 18.56 19.76
CA GLY A 236 17.30 19.36 20.98
C GLY A 236 16.22 20.45 21.00
N MET A 237 15.52 20.68 19.88
CA MET A 237 14.54 21.77 19.73
C MET A 237 13.11 21.28 19.98
N THR A 238 12.35 22.07 20.73
CA THR A 238 10.91 21.86 20.93
C THR A 238 10.15 23.00 20.25
N MET A 239 9.30 22.63 19.29
CA MET A 239 8.40 23.56 18.60
C MET A 239 6.99 23.44 19.18
N HIS A 240 6.29 24.58 19.25
CA HIS A 240 4.90 24.66 19.68
C HIS A 240 4.06 25.28 18.56
N LEU A 241 3.11 24.52 18.05
CA LEU A 241 2.11 24.97 17.07
C LEU A 241 0.84 25.44 17.79
N ASP A 242 0.06 26.29 17.12
CA ASP A 242 -1.24 26.78 17.58
C ASP A 242 -2.40 25.80 17.33
N ARG A 243 -2.07 24.60 16.84
CA ARG A 243 -2.99 23.52 16.46
C ARG A 243 -2.40 22.16 16.80
N GLU A 244 -3.20 21.10 16.68
CA GLU A 244 -2.72 19.72 16.77
C GLU A 244 -1.55 19.49 15.79
N ALA A 245 -0.52 18.76 16.22
CA ALA A 245 0.58 18.38 15.35
C ALA A 245 0.40 16.94 14.87
N ALA A 246 0.37 16.73 13.56
CA ALA A 246 0.42 15.40 12.95
C ALA A 246 1.48 15.36 11.85
N ILE A 247 2.30 14.31 11.81
CA ILE A 247 3.29 14.08 10.75
C ILE A 247 3.04 12.68 10.17
N LEU A 248 2.81 12.59 8.86
CA LEU A 248 2.66 11.32 8.18
C LEU A 248 4.03 10.68 7.96
N ALA A 249 4.33 9.61 8.70
CA ALA A 249 5.56 8.84 8.56
C ALA A 249 5.46 7.82 7.41
N GLY A 250 4.27 7.29 7.15
CA GLY A 250 4.08 6.31 6.10
C GLY A 250 2.74 5.59 6.13
N ILE A 251 2.66 4.48 5.40
CA ILE A 251 1.47 3.62 5.31
C ILE A 251 1.79 2.25 5.89
N TYR A 252 1.02 1.83 6.91
CA TYR A 252 1.12 0.51 7.50
C TYR A 252 0.49 -0.53 6.58
N VAL A 253 1.19 -1.64 6.32
CA VAL A 253 0.74 -2.65 5.34
C VAL A 253 0.66 -4.07 5.91
N GLY A 254 1.23 -4.35 7.07
CA GLY A 254 1.14 -5.69 7.63
C GLY A 254 2.21 -5.97 8.66
N ARG A 255 2.32 -7.26 9.02
CA ARG A 255 3.29 -7.73 10.02
C ARG A 255 4.30 -8.69 9.40
N MET A 256 5.55 -8.52 9.79
CA MET A 256 6.66 -9.33 9.34
C MET A 256 6.90 -10.50 10.29
N GLY A 257 7.30 -11.66 9.75
CA GLY A 257 7.78 -12.78 10.57
C GLY A 257 6.68 -13.60 11.27
N VAL A 258 5.41 -13.38 10.96
CA VAL A 258 4.29 -14.18 11.48
C VAL A 258 4.41 -15.62 10.97
N ARG A 259 4.43 -16.59 11.90
CA ARG A 259 4.54 -18.03 11.59
C ARG A 259 3.63 -18.82 12.51
N ASN A 260 2.60 -19.46 11.96
CA ASN A 260 1.65 -20.29 12.72
C ASN A 260 1.09 -19.54 13.94
N ASP A 261 1.39 -20.03 15.15
CA ASP A 261 1.01 -19.49 16.46
C ASP A 261 1.98 -18.41 16.99
N ARG A 262 3.08 -18.14 16.28
CA ARG A 262 4.09 -17.15 16.65
C ARG A 262 3.93 -15.88 15.86
N ASP A 263 3.76 -14.80 16.60
CA ASP A 263 3.54 -13.48 16.05
C ASP A 263 4.44 -12.49 16.77
N PRO A 264 5.50 -12.00 16.10
CA PRO A 264 6.44 -11.09 16.74
C PRO A 264 5.87 -9.66 16.88
N GLN A 265 4.66 -9.38 16.36
CA GLN A 265 4.01 -8.06 16.42
C GLN A 265 4.82 -6.93 15.77
N ILE A 266 5.67 -7.26 14.80
CA ILE A 266 6.49 -6.30 14.06
C ILE A 266 5.74 -5.83 12.82
N GLY A 267 5.24 -4.60 12.86
CA GLY A 267 4.58 -3.93 11.75
C GLY A 267 5.57 -3.44 10.70
N THR A 268 5.15 -3.44 9.43
CA THR A 268 5.89 -2.90 8.29
C THR A 268 5.17 -1.64 7.79
N VAL A 269 5.95 -0.58 7.58
CA VAL A 269 5.45 0.73 7.14
C VAL A 269 6.23 1.18 5.92
N TRP A 270 5.55 1.47 4.81
CA TRP A 270 6.17 2.13 3.67
C TRP A 270 6.28 3.63 3.91
N HIS A 271 7.46 4.19 3.69
CA HIS A 271 7.74 5.62 3.92
C HIS A 271 6.78 6.50 3.11
N ALA A 272 6.33 7.62 3.68
CA ALA A 272 5.31 8.48 3.07
C ALA A 272 5.67 8.99 1.67
N SER A 273 6.97 9.10 1.35
CA SER A 273 7.43 9.54 0.02
C SER A 273 6.93 8.65 -1.14
N VAL A 274 6.68 7.36 -0.89
CA VAL A 274 6.24 6.46 -1.96
C VAL A 274 4.87 6.84 -2.52
N ILE A 275 4.05 7.55 -1.74
CA ILE A 275 2.71 8.00 -2.16
C ILE A 275 2.82 8.95 -3.36
N ASP A 276 3.71 9.94 -3.24
CA ASP A 276 3.97 10.92 -4.29
C ASP A 276 4.60 10.27 -5.52
N GLU A 277 5.56 9.36 -5.31
CA GLU A 277 6.20 8.57 -6.37
C GLU A 277 5.17 7.75 -7.18
N ILE A 278 4.18 7.16 -6.51
CA ILE A 278 3.07 6.41 -7.13
C ILE A 278 2.17 7.35 -7.95
N ILE A 279 1.70 8.44 -7.33
CA ILE A 279 0.74 9.35 -7.96
C ILE A 279 1.36 10.04 -9.19
N ASP A 280 2.60 10.50 -9.08
CA ASP A 280 3.31 11.16 -10.19
C ASP A 280 3.65 10.18 -11.31
N GLY A 281 3.96 8.94 -10.95
CA GLY A 281 4.26 7.87 -11.90
C GLY A 281 3.08 7.49 -12.79
N ARG A 282 1.84 7.56 -12.26
CA ARG A 282 0.59 7.21 -12.97
C ARG A 282 0.64 5.83 -13.64
N CYS A 283 1.41 4.90 -13.05
CA CYS A 283 1.52 3.54 -13.54
C CYS A 283 0.33 2.73 -13.05
N HIS A 284 -0.59 2.36 -13.95
CA HIS A 284 -1.66 1.44 -13.62
C HIS A 284 -1.12 0.02 -13.40
N GLU A 285 -1.72 -0.71 -12.46
CA GLU A 285 -1.47 -2.16 -12.35
C GLU A 285 -2.15 -2.91 -13.51
N HIS A 286 -1.67 -4.11 -13.76
CA HIS A 286 -2.31 -5.04 -14.69
C HIS A 286 -3.66 -5.51 -14.13
N LEU A 287 -4.54 -5.97 -15.01
CA LEU A 287 -5.73 -6.71 -14.59
C LEU A 287 -5.34 -7.90 -13.72
N ALA A 288 -6.19 -8.28 -12.78
CA ALA A 288 -5.82 -9.27 -11.77
C ALA A 288 -5.37 -10.62 -12.36
N ALA A 289 -5.99 -11.04 -13.47
CA ALA A 289 -5.61 -12.25 -14.20
C ALA A 289 -4.24 -12.16 -14.91
N GLU A 290 -3.73 -10.95 -15.09
CA GLU A 290 -2.50 -10.64 -15.83
C GLU A 290 -1.34 -10.24 -14.92
N ILE A 291 -1.57 -10.06 -13.61
CA ILE A 291 -0.50 -9.70 -12.66
C ILE A 291 0.61 -10.75 -12.69
N GLU A 292 0.27 -12.05 -12.61
CA GLU A 292 1.25 -13.14 -12.70
C GLU A 292 1.49 -13.54 -14.16
N LEU A 293 2.75 -13.56 -14.61
CA LEU A 293 3.10 -13.93 -15.98
C LEU A 293 2.75 -15.39 -16.31
N THR A 294 2.43 -15.60 -17.59
CA THR A 294 2.34 -16.93 -18.19
C THR A 294 3.69 -17.65 -18.15
N ASN A 295 3.68 -18.98 -18.28
CA ASN A 295 4.92 -19.76 -18.33
C ASN A 295 5.82 -19.34 -19.49
N SER A 296 5.26 -19.16 -20.68
CA SER A 296 6.04 -18.77 -21.86
C SER A 296 6.70 -17.40 -21.72
N ALA A 297 6.00 -16.43 -21.14
CA ALA A 297 6.56 -15.10 -20.89
C ALA A 297 7.67 -15.12 -19.82
N LEU A 298 7.49 -15.92 -18.76
CA LEU A 298 8.53 -16.12 -17.75
C LEU A 298 9.77 -16.79 -18.35
N GLU A 299 9.60 -17.87 -19.11
CA GLU A 299 10.69 -18.58 -19.77
C GLU A 299 11.48 -17.65 -20.70
N ALA A 300 10.79 -16.80 -21.48
CA ALA A 300 11.45 -15.82 -22.33
C ALA A 300 12.30 -14.82 -21.53
N ALA A 301 11.81 -14.34 -20.38
CA ALA A 301 12.56 -13.44 -19.51
C ALA A 301 13.77 -14.12 -18.84
N VAL A 302 13.63 -15.40 -18.48
CA VAL A 302 14.73 -16.22 -17.95
C VAL A 302 15.81 -16.39 -19.02
N VAL A 303 15.45 -16.78 -20.25
CA VAL A 303 16.40 -16.92 -21.38
C VAL A 303 17.21 -15.64 -21.57
N GLU A 304 16.55 -14.49 -21.55
CA GLU A 304 17.22 -13.21 -21.72
C GLU A 304 18.22 -12.90 -20.59
N SER A 305 17.93 -13.35 -19.37
CA SER A 305 18.86 -13.20 -18.25
C SER A 305 20.02 -14.19 -18.34
N LEU A 306 19.77 -15.43 -18.79
CA LEU A 306 20.82 -16.45 -19.00
C LEU A 306 21.81 -16.05 -20.12
N ARG A 307 21.39 -15.26 -21.13
CA ARG A 307 22.28 -14.70 -22.17
C ARG A 307 23.43 -13.87 -21.61
N THR A 308 23.22 -13.27 -20.43
CA THR A 308 24.23 -12.44 -19.75
C THR A 308 25.11 -13.24 -18.79
N CYS A 309 24.87 -14.54 -18.63
CA CYS A 309 25.71 -15.42 -17.82
C CYS A 309 26.95 -15.87 -18.58
N SER A 310 28.03 -16.09 -17.82
CA SER A 310 29.21 -16.79 -18.30
C SER A 310 29.01 -18.31 -18.23
N ARG A 311 29.96 -19.10 -18.74
CA ARG A 311 29.87 -20.57 -18.67
C ARG A 311 29.93 -21.05 -17.22
N GLU A 312 30.89 -20.53 -16.45
CA GLU A 312 31.00 -20.82 -15.03
C GLU A 312 29.75 -20.35 -14.27
N GLY A 313 29.23 -19.16 -14.61
CA GLY A 313 27.99 -18.62 -14.05
C GLY A 313 26.81 -19.57 -14.25
N LEU A 314 26.66 -20.14 -15.45
CA LEU A 314 25.60 -21.09 -15.78
C LEU A 314 25.74 -22.41 -15.00
N GLU A 315 26.96 -22.93 -14.86
CA GLU A 315 27.22 -24.14 -14.07
C GLU A 315 26.90 -23.93 -12.59
N ASN A 316 27.26 -22.76 -12.05
CA ASN A 316 26.97 -22.38 -10.67
C ASN A 316 25.46 -22.32 -10.38
N LEU A 317 24.61 -22.04 -11.38
CA LEU A 317 23.15 -22.06 -11.19
C LEU A 317 22.62 -23.46 -10.85
N ASN A 318 23.31 -24.51 -11.25
CA ASN A 318 22.91 -25.88 -10.94
C ASN A 318 23.26 -26.30 -9.52
N ASN A 319 24.18 -25.60 -8.84
CA ASN A 319 24.61 -25.91 -7.48
C ASN A 319 23.68 -25.27 -6.43
N PRO A 320 22.90 -26.05 -5.64
CA PRO A 320 21.98 -25.48 -4.64
C PRO A 320 22.65 -24.68 -3.53
N GLN A 321 23.95 -24.87 -3.31
CA GLN A 321 24.72 -24.14 -2.29
C GLN A 321 25.21 -22.77 -2.79
N MET A 322 25.19 -22.53 -4.10
CA MET A 322 25.69 -21.29 -4.68
C MET A 322 24.66 -20.18 -4.60
N ARG A 323 25.06 -19.04 -4.00
CA ARG A 323 24.22 -17.86 -3.86
C ARG A 323 23.95 -17.14 -5.19
N SER A 324 24.76 -17.37 -6.22
CA SER A 324 24.61 -16.79 -7.56
C SER A 324 23.23 -17.07 -8.19
N ARG A 325 22.58 -18.17 -7.81
CA ARG A 325 21.20 -18.49 -8.19
C ARG A 325 20.20 -17.40 -7.80
N PHE A 326 20.36 -16.82 -6.62
CA PHE A 326 19.50 -15.74 -6.13
C PHE A 326 19.80 -14.41 -6.81
N TYR A 327 21.04 -14.21 -7.29
CA TYR A 327 21.38 -13.05 -8.11
C TYR A 327 20.63 -13.08 -9.45
N VAL A 328 20.72 -14.19 -10.19
CA VAL A 328 20.01 -14.33 -11.47
C VAL A 328 18.49 -14.30 -11.27
N GLN A 329 17.98 -14.95 -10.23
CA GLN A 329 16.57 -14.85 -9.86
C GLN A 329 16.13 -13.40 -9.63
N HIS A 330 16.92 -12.62 -8.89
CA HIS A 330 16.64 -11.21 -8.61
C HIS A 330 16.64 -10.36 -9.89
N GLU A 331 17.59 -10.58 -10.79
CA GLU A 331 17.64 -9.88 -12.09
C GLU A 331 16.46 -10.23 -12.99
N VAL A 332 16.03 -11.50 -13.01
CA VAL A 332 14.80 -11.90 -13.70
C VAL A 332 13.59 -11.20 -13.07
N LEU A 333 13.47 -11.20 -11.74
CA LEU A 333 12.36 -10.55 -11.03
C LEU A 333 12.30 -9.05 -11.29
N LYS A 334 13.45 -8.35 -11.34
CA LYS A 334 13.52 -6.94 -11.77
C LYS A 334 13.00 -6.78 -13.20
N ARG A 335 13.49 -7.60 -14.14
CA ARG A 335 13.11 -7.54 -15.56
C ARG A 335 11.61 -7.72 -15.76
N ILE A 336 10.99 -8.62 -15.01
CA ILE A 336 9.54 -8.87 -15.07
C ILE A 336 8.74 -8.02 -14.08
N SER A 337 9.36 -7.04 -13.41
CA SER A 337 8.67 -6.17 -12.45
C SER A 337 7.92 -6.94 -11.35
N GLY A 338 8.53 -8.02 -10.85
CA GLY A 338 7.97 -8.84 -9.78
C GLY A 338 6.71 -9.62 -10.15
N ARG A 339 6.42 -9.82 -11.44
CA ARG A 339 5.22 -10.51 -11.95
C ARG A 339 5.32 -12.03 -11.95
N ALA A 340 6.12 -12.61 -11.07
CA ALA A 340 6.12 -14.05 -10.82
C ALA A 340 6.59 -14.33 -9.38
N LYS A 341 6.13 -15.45 -8.82
CA LYS A 341 6.52 -15.89 -7.48
C LYS A 341 8.03 -16.14 -7.45
N PRO A 342 8.78 -15.63 -6.46
CA PRO A 342 10.23 -15.81 -6.42
C PRO A 342 10.66 -17.28 -6.57
N GLN A 343 10.00 -18.20 -5.86
CA GLN A 343 10.31 -19.62 -5.98
C GLN A 343 10.11 -20.16 -7.41
N ARG A 344 9.01 -19.76 -8.08
CA ARG A 344 8.73 -20.16 -9.48
C ARG A 344 9.80 -19.63 -10.44
N VAL A 345 10.30 -18.42 -10.21
CA VAL A 345 11.42 -17.86 -10.99
C VAL A 345 12.70 -18.65 -10.75
N LEU A 346 13.02 -18.98 -9.49
CA LEU A 346 14.20 -19.76 -9.16
C LEU A 346 14.17 -21.15 -9.79
N ASP A 347 13.02 -21.82 -9.72
CA ASP A 347 12.83 -23.15 -10.31
C ASP A 347 13.01 -23.08 -11.84
N ALA A 348 12.42 -22.08 -12.50
CA ALA A 348 12.57 -21.86 -13.94
C ALA A 348 14.02 -21.55 -14.34
N VAL A 349 14.71 -20.67 -13.60
CA VAL A 349 16.14 -20.35 -13.85
C VAL A 349 16.99 -21.61 -13.84
N VAL A 350 16.76 -22.51 -12.88
CA VAL A 350 17.59 -23.70 -12.67
C VAL A 350 17.30 -24.76 -13.72
N ASP A 351 16.02 -25.03 -13.99
CA ASP A 351 15.59 -25.99 -15.00
C ASP A 351 16.00 -25.55 -16.42
N MET A 352 15.94 -24.26 -16.72
CA MET A 352 16.34 -23.73 -18.02
C MET A 352 17.86 -23.66 -18.18
N ALA A 353 18.61 -23.34 -17.11
CA ALA A 353 20.08 -23.33 -17.15
C ALA A 353 20.66 -24.68 -17.60
N GLN A 354 20.04 -25.81 -17.19
CA GLN A 354 20.45 -27.16 -17.61
C GLN A 354 20.28 -27.43 -19.10
N ARG A 355 19.35 -26.73 -19.75
CA ARG A 355 18.96 -26.94 -21.15
C ARG A 355 19.43 -25.81 -22.07
N TYR A 356 20.04 -24.76 -21.51
CA TYR A 356 20.43 -23.56 -22.23
C TYR A 356 21.63 -23.82 -23.15
N LYS A 357 21.44 -23.58 -24.46
CA LYS A 357 22.47 -23.70 -25.51
C LYS A 357 22.71 -22.40 -26.26
N GLY A 358 22.23 -21.28 -25.71
CA GLY A 358 22.32 -19.96 -26.32
C GLY A 358 23.69 -19.30 -26.11
N PRO A 359 23.85 -18.03 -26.56
CA PRO A 359 25.08 -17.29 -26.35
C PRO A 359 25.32 -17.03 -24.85
N LEU A 360 26.60 -16.94 -24.49
CA LEU A 360 27.11 -16.66 -23.15
C LEU A 360 28.18 -15.57 -23.24
N VAL A 361 28.38 -14.82 -22.15
CA VAL A 361 29.51 -13.88 -22.06
C VAL A 361 30.80 -14.64 -21.69
N PRO A 362 31.98 -14.11 -22.02
CA PRO A 362 33.25 -14.69 -21.55
C PRO A 362 33.30 -14.74 -20.01
N ASP A 363 33.97 -15.74 -19.45
CA ASP A 363 34.25 -15.78 -18.01
C ASP A 363 35.20 -14.61 -17.64
N GLU A 364 34.97 -13.94 -16.51
CA GLU A 364 35.84 -12.85 -16.05
C GLU A 364 37.22 -13.41 -15.68
N GLY A 365 38.21 -13.23 -16.54
CA GLY A 365 39.60 -13.66 -16.29
C GLY A 365 40.38 -14.25 -17.48
N VAL A 366 40.04 -13.89 -18.72
CA VAL A 366 40.83 -14.23 -19.93
C VAL A 366 41.53 -13.00 -20.50
#